data_AF-A0A955YHE2-F1
#
_entry.id   AF-A0A955YHE2-F1
#
_cell.length_a   1.000
_cell.length_b   1.000
_cell.length_c   1.000
_cell.angle_alpha   90.00
_cell.angle_beta   90.00
_cell.angle_gamma   90.00
#
_symmetry.space_group_name_H-M   'P 1'
#
loop_
_entity.id
_entity.type
_entity.pdbx_description
1 polymer ?
#
loop_
_entity_poly.entity_id
_entity_poly.type
_entity_poly.pdbx_seq_one_letter_code
_entity_poly.pdbx_strand_id
1 'polypeptide(L)'
;MATHSDSLDTQTVVVWINQAAGFAKRDNFYEAAGRMRFAAEKIGAALAAADTAEERAQWTALQGQVQRLQAHYAEQYAAWNGKIAAGRQGRTDAAADEMSRPLPIPADQ
;
A
#
# COMPACT_ATOMS: atom_id res chain seq x y z
N MET A 1 7.95 35.63 -22.61
CA MET A 1 8.49 34.44 -21.89
C MET A 1 7.30 33.60 -21.48
N ALA A 2 7.03 32.51 -22.20
CA ALA A 2 5.94 31.60 -21.86
C ALA A 2 6.39 30.74 -20.68
N THR A 3 5.69 30.83 -19.55
CA THR A 3 5.80 29.88 -18.44
C THR A 3 5.45 28.51 -19.00
N HIS A 4 6.41 27.57 -18.98
CA HIS A 4 6.10 26.15 -19.13
C HIS A 4 5.00 25.85 -18.10
N SER A 5 3.77 25.68 -18.55
CA SER A 5 2.77 25.00 -17.72
C SER A 5 3.38 23.66 -17.39
N ASP A 6 3.55 23.41 -16.10
CA ASP A 6 4.02 22.17 -15.51
C ASP A 6 2.93 21.11 -15.75
N SER A 7 2.72 20.75 -17.02
CA SER A 7 1.67 19.85 -17.44
C SER A 7 2.04 18.47 -16.93
N LEU A 8 1.25 17.97 -15.98
CA LEU A 8 1.36 16.61 -15.49
C LEU A 8 1.41 15.65 -16.68
N ASP A 9 2.52 14.94 -16.84
CA ASP A 9 2.66 13.86 -17.82
C ASP A 9 2.40 12.48 -17.18
N THR A 10 2.15 11.49 -18.03
CA THR A 10 1.92 10.10 -17.59
C THR A 10 3.16 9.50 -16.93
N GLN A 11 4.35 9.94 -17.30
CA GLN A 11 5.62 9.43 -16.77
C GLN A 11 5.82 9.81 -15.29
N THR A 12 5.41 11.01 -14.91
CA THR A 12 5.40 11.51 -13.54
C THR A 12 4.52 10.64 -12.67
N VAL A 13 3.34 10.26 -13.16
CA VAL A 13 2.43 9.35 -12.46
C VAL A 13 3.03 7.94 -12.34
N VAL A 14 3.71 7.45 -13.37
CA VAL A 14 4.41 6.15 -13.32
C VAL A 14 5.50 6.14 -12.23
N VAL A 15 6.24 7.23 -12.04
CA VAL A 15 7.21 7.35 -10.93
C VAL A 15 6.50 7.16 -9.58
N TRP A 16 5.31 7.73 -9.41
CA TRP A 16 4.55 7.62 -8.16
C TRP A 16 4.05 6.19 -7.93
N ILE A 17 3.60 5.52 -8.99
CA ILE A 17 3.23 4.09 -8.93
C ILE A 17 4.43 3.25 -8.51
N ASN A 18 5.62 3.51 -9.06
CA ASN A 18 6.85 2.81 -8.68
C ASN A 18 7.26 3.08 -7.22
N GLN A 19 7.06 4.31 -6.73
CA GLN A 19 7.29 4.63 -5.31
C GLN A 19 6.33 3.85 -4.40
N ALA A 20 5.05 3.76 -4.77
CA ALA A 20 4.07 2.96 -4.04
C ALA A 20 4.48 1.48 -3.96
N ALA A 21 4.96 0.91 -5.07
CA ALA A 21 5.51 -0.44 -5.10
C ALA A 21 6.72 -0.60 -4.15
N GLY A 22 7.60 0.40 -4.10
CA GLY A 22 8.73 0.43 -3.17
C GLY A 22 8.30 0.47 -1.70
N PHE A 23 7.21 1.16 -1.37
CA PHE A 23 6.64 1.14 -0.01
C PHE A 23 6.01 -0.21 0.33
N ALA A 24 5.20 -0.77 -0.58
CA ALA A 24 4.57 -2.07 -0.38
C ALA A 24 5.59 -3.19 -0.17
N LYS A 25 6.70 -3.21 -0.93
CA LYS A 25 7.81 -4.17 -0.74
C LYS A 25 8.45 -4.13 0.65
N ARG A 26 8.31 -3.03 1.37
CA ARG A 26 8.84 -2.82 2.74
C ARG A 26 7.75 -2.97 3.80
N ASP A 27 6.62 -3.59 3.45
CA ASP A 27 5.41 -3.70 4.26
C ASP A 27 4.85 -2.35 4.75
N ASN A 28 5.26 -1.23 4.13
CA ASN A 28 4.73 0.09 4.45
C ASN A 28 3.47 0.37 3.61
N PHE A 29 2.40 -0.35 3.92
CA PHE A 29 1.14 -0.28 3.17
C PHE A 29 0.42 1.06 3.33
N TYR A 30 0.66 1.79 4.43
CA TYR A 30 0.09 3.13 4.63
C TYR A 30 0.63 4.12 3.60
N GLU A 31 1.96 4.21 3.45
CA GLU A 31 2.59 5.08 2.45
C GLU A 31 2.29 4.62 1.02
N ALA A 32 2.25 3.31 0.79
CA ALA A 32 1.85 2.76 -0.51
C ALA A 32 0.42 3.21 -0.88
N ALA A 33 -0.54 3.08 0.03
CA ALA A 33 -1.92 3.50 -0.18
C ALA A 33 -2.05 5.01 -0.37
N GLY A 34 -1.34 5.82 0.44
CA GLY A 34 -1.30 7.27 0.29
C GLY A 34 -0.80 7.69 -1.08
N ARG A 35 0.29 7.06 -1.55
CA ARG A 35 0.87 7.36 -2.86
C ARG A 35 -0.05 6.96 -4.01
N MET A 36 -0.72 5.82 -3.90
CA MET A 36 -1.70 5.36 -4.90
C MET A 36 -2.95 6.24 -4.94
N ARG A 37 -3.42 6.76 -3.80
CA ARG A 37 -4.55 7.71 -3.75
C ARG A 37 -4.18 9.00 -4.46
N PHE A 38 -3.00 9.56 -4.15
CA PHE A 38 -2.51 10.76 -4.81
C PHE A 38 -2.38 10.59 -6.33
N ALA A 39 -1.85 9.45 -6.79
CA ALA A 39 -1.79 9.14 -8.22
C ALA A 39 -3.20 9.09 -8.86
N ALA A 40 -4.16 8.44 -8.20
CA ALA A 40 -5.54 8.38 -8.68
C ALA A 40 -6.20 9.76 -8.79
N GLU A 41 -6.00 10.63 -7.80
CA GLU A 41 -6.51 12.01 -7.81
C GLU A 41 -5.96 12.80 -9.00
N LYS A 42 -4.64 12.69 -9.24
CA LYS A 42 -3.97 13.39 -10.33
C LYS A 42 -4.38 12.87 -11.71
N ILE A 43 -4.57 11.56 -11.87
CA ILE A 43 -5.14 10.98 -13.09
C ILE A 43 -6.58 11.47 -13.30
N GLY A 44 -7.40 11.53 -12.24
CA GLY A 44 -8.77 12.04 -12.33
C GLY A 44 -8.83 13.50 -12.79
N ALA A 45 -7.94 14.34 -12.27
CA ALA A 45 -7.82 15.73 -12.72
C ALA A 45 -7.36 15.82 -14.19
N ALA A 46 -6.39 15.00 -14.59
CA ALA A 46 -5.91 14.96 -15.97
C ALA A 46 -6.96 14.47 -16.96
N LEU A 47 -7.79 13.47 -16.58
CA LEU A 47 -8.93 13.02 -17.37
C LEU A 47 -9.96 14.14 -17.58
N ALA A 48 -10.25 14.91 -16.52
CA ALA A 48 -11.19 16.02 -16.60
C ALA A 48 -10.69 17.17 -17.50
N ALA A 49 -9.37 17.33 -17.59
CA ALA A 49 -8.71 18.35 -18.39
C ALA A 49 -8.30 17.89 -19.81
N ALA A 50 -8.49 16.62 -20.16
CA ALA A 50 -8.01 16.07 -21.42
C ALA A 50 -8.88 16.52 -22.60
N ASP A 51 -8.25 17.22 -23.55
CA ASP A 51 -8.93 17.83 -24.71
C ASP A 51 -9.09 16.84 -25.86
N THR A 52 -8.15 15.90 -26.02
CA THR A 52 -8.17 14.94 -27.12
C THR A 52 -8.74 13.57 -26.72
N ALA A 53 -9.20 12.80 -27.71
CA ALA A 53 -9.62 11.42 -27.47
C ALA A 53 -8.43 10.53 -27.08
N GLU A 54 -7.25 10.81 -27.65
CA GLU A 54 -6.02 10.06 -27.40
C GLU A 54 -5.53 10.25 -25.96
N GLU A 55 -5.44 11.49 -25.47
CA GLU A 55 -5.07 11.78 -24.07
C GLU A 55 -6.05 11.13 -23.10
N ARG A 56 -7.36 11.23 -23.37
CA ARG A 56 -8.39 10.56 -22.55
C ARG A 56 -8.17 9.04 -22.50
N ALA A 57 -7.84 8.41 -23.63
CA ALA A 57 -7.56 6.98 -23.68
C ALA A 57 -6.32 6.61 -22.84
N GLN A 58 -5.23 7.39 -22.95
CA GLN A 58 -4.01 7.18 -22.17
C GLN A 58 -4.27 7.29 -20.66
N TRP A 59 -4.95 8.35 -20.23
CA TRP A 59 -5.28 8.53 -18.82
C TRP A 59 -6.26 7.49 -18.28
N THR A 60 -7.22 7.04 -19.10
CA THR A 60 -8.16 5.97 -18.73
C THR A 60 -7.43 4.64 -18.52
N ALA A 61 -6.48 4.32 -19.41
CA ALA A 61 -5.65 3.12 -19.26
C ALA A 61 -4.85 3.15 -17.95
N LEU A 62 -4.26 4.31 -17.64
CA LEU A 62 -3.48 4.50 -16.41
C LEU A 62 -4.37 4.43 -15.15
N GLN A 63 -5.58 4.99 -15.21
CA GLN A 63 -6.57 4.87 -14.14
C GLN A 63 -6.89 3.40 -13.85
N GLY A 64 -7.15 2.61 -14.89
CA GLY A 64 -7.41 1.17 -14.76
C GLY A 64 -6.22 0.41 -14.15
N GLN A 65 -4.99 0.78 -14.48
CA GLN A 65 -3.80 0.21 -13.85
C GLN A 65 -3.72 0.55 -12.36
N VAL A 66 -3.96 1.81 -11.99
CA VAL A 66 -3.95 2.26 -10.60
C VAL A 66 -5.00 1.54 -9.77
N GLN A 67 -6.22 1.35 -10.29
CA GLN A 67 -7.29 0.62 -9.61
C GLN A 67 -6.91 -0.84 -9.33
N ARG A 68 -6.34 -1.55 -10.32
CA ARG A 68 -5.86 -2.93 -10.13
C ARG A 68 -4.77 -3.02 -9.08
N LEU A 69 -3.83 -2.09 -9.09
CA LEU A 69 -2.74 -2.05 -8.10
C LEU A 69 -3.24 -1.70 -6.69
N GLN A 70 -4.23 -0.82 -6.56
CA GLN A 70 -4.87 -0.54 -5.27
C GLN A 70 -5.52 -1.79 -4.68
N ALA A 71 -6.28 -2.54 -5.48
CA ALA A 71 -6.87 -3.80 -5.03
C ALA A 71 -5.79 -4.80 -4.61
N HIS A 72 -4.74 -4.94 -5.41
CA HIS A 72 -3.62 -5.83 -5.10
C HIS A 72 -2.90 -5.46 -3.79
N TYR A 73 -2.65 -4.18 -3.53
CA TYR A 73 -2.04 -3.75 -2.26
C TYR A 73 -2.97 -3.92 -1.07
N ALA A 74 -4.29 -3.79 -1.25
CA ALA A 74 -5.26 -4.07 -0.19
C ALA A 74 -5.24 -5.55 0.22
N GLU A 75 -5.15 -6.47 -0.75
CA GLU A 75 -4.98 -7.91 -0.49
C GLU A 75 -3.67 -8.21 0.24
N GLN A 76 -2.55 -7.63 -0.21
CA GLN A 76 -1.26 -7.79 0.46
C GLN A 76 -1.29 -7.27 1.90
N TYR A 77 -1.89 -6.09 2.12
CA TYR A 77 -2.07 -5.54 3.46
C TYR A 77 -2.90 -6.47 4.35
N ALA A 78 -4.02 -7.00 3.84
CA ALA A 78 -4.86 -7.93 4.59
C ALA A 78 -4.07 -9.19 4.98
N ALA A 79 -3.29 -9.76 4.06
CA ALA A 79 -2.45 -10.91 4.33
C ALA A 79 -1.34 -10.59 5.36
N TRP A 80 -0.67 -9.45 5.23
CA TRP A 80 0.33 -8.99 6.18
C TRP A 80 -0.27 -8.80 7.58
N ASN A 81 -1.40 -8.10 7.69
CA ASN A 81 -2.06 -7.87 8.97
C ASN A 81 -2.53 -9.20 9.61
N GLY A 82 -2.98 -10.16 8.81
CA GLY A 82 -3.30 -11.51 9.27
C GLY A 82 -2.10 -12.22 9.91
N LYS A 83 -0.91 -12.14 9.29
CA LYS A 83 0.33 -12.69 9.87
C LYS A 83 0.68 -12.04 11.21
N ILE A 84 0.56 -10.72 11.30
CA ILE A 84 0.83 -10.00 12.56
C ILE A 84 -0.18 -10.41 13.64
N ALA A 85 -1.46 -10.55 13.31
CA ALA A 85 -2.48 -11.02 14.23
C ALA A 85 -2.21 -12.44 14.74
N ALA A 86 -1.88 -13.37 13.84
CA ALA A 86 -1.50 -14.73 14.20
C ALA A 86 -0.26 -14.77 15.11
N GLY A 87 0.75 -13.95 14.82
CA GLY A 87 1.95 -13.83 15.66
C GLY A 87 1.71 -13.18 17.03
N ARG A 88 0.68 -12.34 17.17
CA ARG A 88 0.21 -11.86 18.49
C ARG A 88 -0.48 -12.99 19.25
N GLN A 89 -1.40 -13.70 18.60
CA GLN A 89 -2.12 -14.82 19.22
C GLN A 89 -1.16 -15.89 19.73
N GLY A 90 -0.20 -16.34 18.91
CA GLY A 90 0.76 -17.36 19.33
C GLY A 90 1.63 -16.95 20.53
N ARG A 91 1.93 -15.65 20.69
CA ARG A 91 2.62 -15.15 21.90
C ARG A 91 1.72 -15.16 23.13
N THR A 92 0.44 -14.82 22.95
CA THR A 92 -0.55 -14.90 24.04
C THR A 92 -0.76 -16.35 24.46
N ASP A 93 -0.89 -17.28 23.51
CA ASP A 93 -1.06 -18.70 23.80
C ASP A 93 0.18 -19.27 24.51
N ALA A 94 1.38 -18.95 24.04
CA ALA A 94 2.63 -19.37 24.70
C ALA A 94 2.77 -18.82 26.13
N ALA A 95 2.32 -17.58 26.37
CA ALA A 95 2.31 -16.99 27.71
C ALA A 95 1.28 -17.68 28.63
N ALA A 96 0.11 -18.06 28.10
CA ALA A 96 -0.89 -18.83 28.83
C ALA A 96 -0.35 -20.23 29.19
N ASP A 97 0.33 -20.89 28.26
CA ASP A 97 0.99 -22.17 28.50
C ASP A 97 2.07 -22.03 29.58
N GLU A 98 2.89 -20.99 29.56
CA GLU A 98 3.89 -20.72 30.60
C GLU A 98 3.25 -20.48 31.97
N MET A 99 2.20 -19.66 32.05
CA MET A 99 1.47 -19.41 33.29
C MET A 99 0.77 -20.66 33.85
N SER A 100 0.45 -21.63 32.99
CA SER A 100 -0.13 -22.91 33.40
C SER A 100 0.90 -23.90 33.95
N ARG A 101 2.21 -23.62 33.78
CA ARG A 101 3.27 -24.49 34.30
C ARG A 101 3.37 -24.34 35.81
N PRO A 102 3.50 -25.45 36.56
CA PRO A 102 3.79 -25.39 37.99
C PRO A 102 5.05 -24.57 38.25
N LEU A 103 5.03 -23.71 39.27
CA LEU A 103 6.22 -23.00 39.70
C LEU A 103 7.31 -24.03 40.09
N PRO A 104 8.57 -23.83 39.68
CA PRO A 104 9.64 -24.71 40.09
C PRO A 104 9.76 -24.67 41.62
N ILE A 105 9.51 -25.81 42.26
CA ILE A 105 9.76 -25.98 43.69
C ILE A 105 11.29 -25.99 43.85
N PRO A 106 11.89 -25.07 44.61
CA PRO A 106 13.31 -25.14 44.91
C PRO A 106 13.60 -26.47 45.60
N ALA A 107 14.56 -27.23 45.10
CA ALA A 107 15.04 -28.39 45.85
C ALA A 107 15.67 -27.87 47.14
N ASP A 108 15.11 -28.27 48.28
CA ASP A 108 15.55 -27.86 49.62
C ASP A 108 17.08 -28.00 49.74
N GLN A 109 17.74 -26.92 50.18
CA GLN A 109 19.15 -26.94 50.61
C GLN A 109 19.26 -27.43 52.05
#